data_AF-A0A7S2JRX1-F1
#
_entry.id   AF-A0A7S2JRX1-F1
#
_cell.length_a   1.000
_cell.length_b   1.000
_cell.length_c   1.000
_cell.angle_alpha   90.00
_cell.angle_beta   90.00
_cell.angle_gamma   90.00
#
_symmetry.space_group_name_H-M   'P 1'
#
loop_
_entity.id
_entity.type
_entity.pdbx_description
1 polymer ?
#
loop_
_entity_poly.entity_id
_entity_poly.type
_entity_poly.pdbx_seq_one_letter_code
_entity_poly.pdbx_strand_id
1 'polypeptide(L)'
;LPLPPSAGPRPFAAMAAMPIAVETTINLADHGVNAQAFKFGVLTMESDKYLSVKDTGADGSSQVVVVDMHNGNAVSRKPMKAEASLMNTADNIMALKGSTDGQPGHFVQVFNLDSKEKLGVFQSPANIVFWRWIAPRMLALVTDKEVLHWDLATANSAPSTAFARAGKLAEAGTQVISYAANSQLSWCLLTAISTADGGKTIDGHMQLYSVEKKQQQMLDGHAGAFGNVMVVDGAAPAGLFCFTERKQGTLVTKLHV
;
A
#
# COMPACT_ATOMS: atom_id res chain seq x y z
N LEU A 1 -53.91 -14.06 -48.92
CA LEU A 1 -52.81 -13.35 -48.23
C LEU A 1 -53.08 -13.45 -46.72
N PRO A 2 -52.29 -14.21 -45.94
CA PRO A 2 -52.54 -14.41 -44.53
C PRO A 2 -51.97 -13.25 -43.69
N LEU A 3 -52.64 -12.97 -42.57
CA LEU A 3 -52.29 -11.96 -41.56
C LEU A 3 -50.94 -12.25 -40.88
N PRO A 4 -50.22 -11.24 -40.36
CA PRO A 4 -48.97 -11.45 -39.65
C PRO A 4 -49.21 -12.11 -38.28
N PRO A 5 -48.28 -12.94 -37.77
CA PRO A 5 -48.43 -13.57 -36.47
C PRO A 5 -48.31 -12.53 -35.34
N SER A 6 -49.16 -12.70 -34.32
CA SER A 6 -49.21 -11.88 -33.12
C SER A 6 -47.87 -11.86 -32.39
N ALA A 7 -47.40 -10.66 -32.03
CA ALA A 7 -46.32 -10.48 -31.08
C ALA A 7 -46.76 -11.04 -29.71
N GLY A 8 -46.25 -12.22 -29.35
CA GLY A 8 -46.34 -12.71 -27.98
C GLY A 8 -45.54 -11.79 -27.05
N PRO A 9 -46.00 -11.58 -25.80
CA PRO A 9 -45.22 -10.85 -24.83
C PRO A 9 -43.94 -11.66 -24.55
N ARG A 10 -42.76 -11.07 -24.75
CA ARG A 10 -41.53 -11.63 -24.19
C ARG A 10 -41.46 -11.17 -22.74
N PRO A 11 -41.76 -12.03 -21.74
CA PRO A 11 -41.27 -11.76 -20.42
C PRO A 11 -39.76 -11.98 -20.45
N PHE A 12 -39.05 -11.21 -19.63
CA PHE A 12 -37.72 -11.41 -19.07
C PHE A 12 -37.07 -10.03 -19.03
N ALA A 13 -37.59 -9.22 -18.09
CA ALA A 13 -36.75 -8.25 -17.42
C ALA A 13 -35.51 -9.03 -16.95
N ALA A 14 -34.36 -8.76 -17.57
CA ALA A 14 -33.09 -9.17 -17.02
C ALA A 14 -33.04 -8.54 -15.61
N MET A 15 -33.16 -9.36 -14.58
CA MET A 15 -32.83 -8.93 -13.22
C MET A 15 -31.41 -8.39 -13.32
N ALA A 16 -31.26 -7.07 -13.16
CA ALA A 16 -29.95 -6.43 -13.21
C ALA A 16 -29.09 -7.10 -12.14
N ALA A 17 -28.15 -7.94 -12.57
CA ALA A 17 -27.18 -8.55 -11.68
C ALA A 17 -26.49 -7.41 -10.92
N MET A 18 -26.33 -7.57 -9.60
CA MET A 18 -25.60 -6.56 -8.82
C MET A 18 -24.23 -6.35 -9.49
N PRO A 19 -23.81 -5.09 -9.73
CA PRO A 19 -22.54 -4.80 -10.42
C PRO A 19 -21.31 -5.18 -9.57
N ILE A 20 -21.53 -5.68 -8.36
CA ILE A 20 -20.53 -6.08 -7.39
C ILE A 20 -20.85 -7.47 -6.86
N ALA A 21 -19.82 -8.31 -6.74
CA ALA A 21 -19.84 -9.54 -5.97
C ALA A 21 -19.04 -9.30 -4.68
N VAL A 22 -19.57 -9.73 -3.54
CA VAL A 22 -18.91 -9.62 -2.24
C VAL A 22 -18.74 -11.03 -1.70
N GLU A 23 -17.50 -11.41 -1.42
CA GLU A 23 -17.14 -12.73 -0.91
C GLU A 23 -16.05 -12.59 0.15
N THR A 24 -16.14 -13.43 1.19
CA THR A 24 -15.09 -13.54 2.21
C THR A 24 -14.03 -14.53 1.73
N THR A 25 -12.84 -14.04 1.41
CA THR A 25 -11.73 -14.89 0.94
C THR A 25 -11.08 -15.71 2.06
N ILE A 26 -10.92 -15.13 3.25
CA ILE A 26 -10.25 -15.78 4.40
C ILE A 26 -10.69 -15.17 5.72
N ASN A 27 -10.76 -16.00 6.76
CA ASN A 27 -10.83 -15.56 8.16
C ASN A 27 -9.53 -15.93 8.87
N LEU A 28 -8.66 -14.95 9.10
CA LEU A 28 -7.31 -15.18 9.64
C LEU A 28 -7.29 -15.83 11.04
N ALA A 29 -8.34 -15.62 11.85
CA ALA A 29 -8.44 -16.23 13.16
C ALA A 29 -8.57 -17.77 13.06
N ASP A 30 -9.27 -18.26 12.03
CA ASP A 30 -9.45 -19.70 11.76
C ASP A 30 -8.12 -20.35 11.33
N HIS A 31 -7.15 -19.55 10.88
CA HIS A 31 -5.79 -19.95 10.55
C HIS A 31 -4.80 -19.75 11.72
N GLY A 32 -5.31 -19.49 12.93
CA GLY A 32 -4.51 -19.36 14.15
C GLY A 32 -3.71 -18.06 14.22
N VAL A 33 -4.08 -17.03 13.47
CA VAL A 33 -3.48 -15.70 13.59
C VAL A 33 -4.17 -14.93 14.72
N ASN A 34 -3.39 -14.35 15.62
CA ASN A 34 -3.91 -13.61 16.75
C ASN A 34 -4.67 -12.35 16.30
N ALA A 35 -5.97 -12.28 16.60
CA ALA A 35 -6.81 -11.14 16.23
C ALA A 35 -6.36 -9.80 16.83
N GLN A 36 -5.59 -9.81 17.92
CA GLN A 36 -5.00 -8.59 18.50
C GLN A 36 -3.95 -7.93 17.59
N ALA A 37 -3.42 -8.68 16.61
CA ALA A 37 -2.45 -8.23 15.63
C ALA A 37 -3.11 -7.58 14.39
N PHE A 38 -4.44 -7.56 14.27
CA PHE A 38 -5.15 -6.98 13.12
C PHE A 38 -5.21 -5.45 13.21
N LYS A 39 -4.04 -4.82 13.10
CA LYS A 39 -3.85 -3.37 13.27
C LYS A 39 -2.88 -2.87 12.21
N PHE A 40 -3.08 -1.61 11.81
CA PHE A 40 -2.16 -0.91 10.89
C PHE A 40 -0.72 -0.95 11.44
N GLY A 41 0.24 -1.29 10.58
CA GLY A 41 1.65 -1.44 10.94
C GLY A 41 2.03 -2.77 11.59
N VAL A 42 1.06 -3.61 11.97
CA VAL A 42 1.28 -4.97 12.51
C VAL A 42 0.91 -6.03 11.48
N LEU A 43 -0.24 -5.87 10.84
CA LEU A 43 -0.68 -6.66 9.68
C LEU A 43 -0.50 -5.82 8.41
N THR A 44 0.12 -6.40 7.40
CA THR A 44 0.39 -5.76 6.11
C THR A 44 -0.06 -6.64 4.95
N MET A 45 -0.49 -5.99 3.88
CA MET A 45 -0.94 -6.60 2.63
C MET A 45 -0.49 -5.72 1.47
N GLU A 46 0.51 -6.17 0.72
CA GLU A 46 1.10 -5.41 -0.39
C GLU A 46 0.54 -5.85 -1.75
N SER A 47 -0.03 -7.06 -1.82
CA SER A 47 -0.81 -7.59 -2.93
C SER A 47 -1.84 -8.61 -2.42
N ASP A 48 -2.60 -9.20 -3.34
CA ASP A 48 -3.51 -10.31 -3.06
C ASP A 48 -2.81 -11.62 -2.67
N LYS A 49 -1.50 -11.75 -2.96
CA LYS A 49 -0.74 -12.99 -2.76
C LYS A 49 -0.37 -13.27 -1.30
N TYR A 50 0.12 -12.27 -0.57
CA TYR A 50 0.67 -12.46 0.77
C TYR A 50 0.08 -11.51 1.80
N LEU A 51 -0.25 -12.07 2.97
CA LEU A 51 -0.46 -11.31 4.21
C LEU A 51 0.73 -11.53 5.13
N SER A 52 1.26 -10.46 5.73
CA SER A 52 2.33 -10.53 6.72
C SER A 52 1.86 -9.97 8.06
N VAL A 53 2.08 -10.70 9.15
CA VAL A 53 1.63 -10.32 10.49
C VAL A 53 2.77 -10.47 11.47
N LYS A 54 3.10 -9.40 12.18
CA LYS A 54 3.93 -9.51 13.37
C LYS A 54 3.09 -10.08 14.51
N ASP A 55 3.55 -11.19 15.08
CA ASP A 55 2.84 -11.92 16.11
C ASP A 55 3.79 -12.29 17.25
N THR A 56 3.22 -12.71 18.38
CA THR A 56 3.97 -13.25 19.52
C THR A 56 3.62 -14.73 19.65
N GLY A 57 4.64 -15.59 19.58
CA GLY A 57 4.49 -17.03 19.77
C GLY A 57 3.95 -17.40 21.14
N ALA A 58 3.47 -18.64 21.29
CA ALA A 58 2.95 -19.15 22.56
C ALA A 58 4.01 -19.16 23.68
N ASP A 59 5.29 -19.21 23.30
CA ASP A 59 6.46 -19.11 24.18
C ASP A 59 6.86 -17.66 24.50
N GLY A 60 6.11 -16.67 24.00
CA GLY A 60 6.42 -15.25 24.16
C GLY A 60 7.44 -14.72 23.16
N SER A 61 7.94 -15.53 22.22
CA SER A 61 8.93 -15.10 21.24
C SER A 61 8.30 -14.25 20.12
N SER A 62 9.04 -13.24 19.63
CA SER A 62 8.60 -12.44 18.48
C SER A 62 8.75 -13.24 17.19
N GLN A 63 7.70 -13.26 16.36
CA GLN A 63 7.67 -13.95 15.09
C GLN A 63 6.96 -13.13 14.01
N VAL A 64 7.24 -13.49 12.75
CA VAL A 64 6.45 -13.06 11.60
C VAL A 64 5.65 -14.25 11.09
N VAL A 65 4.36 -14.06 10.91
CA VAL A 65 3.43 -15.00 10.31
C VAL A 65 3.13 -14.53 8.89
N VAL A 66 3.36 -15.38 7.90
CA VAL A 66 3.02 -15.11 6.51
C VAL A 66 1.93 -16.08 6.07
N VAL A 67 0.88 -15.54 5.47
CA VAL A 67 -0.19 -16.33 4.84
C VAL A 67 -0.06 -16.18 3.32
N ASP A 68 0.13 -17.30 2.63
CA ASP A 68 0.15 -17.36 1.17
C ASP A 68 -1.26 -17.68 0.64
N MET A 69 -1.93 -16.64 0.19
CA MET A 69 -3.31 -16.67 -0.31
C MET A 69 -3.42 -17.43 -1.64
N HIS A 70 -2.32 -17.57 -2.38
CA HIS A 70 -2.30 -18.29 -3.66
C HIS A 70 -1.88 -19.75 -3.51
N ASN A 71 -1.48 -20.17 -2.31
CA ASN A 71 -1.11 -21.54 -1.98
C ASN A 71 -2.02 -22.12 -0.89
N GLY A 72 -3.34 -22.08 -1.11
CA GLY A 72 -4.32 -22.66 -0.20
C GLY A 72 -4.32 -22.04 1.20
N ASN A 73 -4.03 -20.73 1.30
CA ASN A 73 -3.91 -20.01 2.57
C ASN A 73 -2.86 -20.62 3.52
N ALA A 74 -1.77 -21.17 2.95
CA ALA A 74 -0.71 -21.79 3.72
C ALA A 74 -0.06 -20.78 4.68
N VAL A 75 0.03 -21.16 5.96
CA VAL A 75 0.60 -20.32 7.02
C VAL A 75 2.03 -20.75 7.30
N SER A 76 2.97 -19.80 7.28
CA SER A 76 4.34 -20.01 7.72
C SER A 76 4.69 -19.07 8.87
N ARG A 77 5.43 -19.57 9.86
CA ARG A 77 5.86 -18.80 11.04
C ARG A 77 7.38 -18.77 11.08
N LYS A 78 7.96 -17.58 11.21
CA LYS A 78 9.41 -17.39 11.22
C LYS A 78 9.80 -16.59 12.46
N PRO A 79 10.68 -17.12 13.34
CA PRO A 79 11.23 -16.35 14.45
C PRO A 79 11.92 -15.10 13.94
N MET A 80 11.52 -13.92 14.43
CA MET A 80 12.03 -12.66 13.91
C MET A 80 11.90 -11.53 14.91
N LYS A 81 13.01 -10.84 15.17
CA LYS A 81 13.08 -9.66 16.06
C LYS A 81 12.80 -8.33 15.36
N ALA A 82 12.22 -8.37 14.16
CA ALA A 82 11.86 -7.18 13.42
C ALA A 82 10.62 -6.51 14.04
N GLU A 83 10.52 -5.20 13.88
CA GLU A 83 9.37 -4.43 14.32
C GLU A 83 8.21 -4.50 13.34
N ALA A 84 8.51 -4.61 12.05
CA ALA A 84 7.55 -4.71 10.97
C ALA A 84 8.11 -5.53 9.81
N SER A 85 7.22 -6.06 8.98
CA SER A 85 7.58 -6.81 7.78
C SER A 85 6.65 -6.49 6.62
N LEU A 86 7.16 -6.60 5.40
CA LEU A 86 6.42 -6.50 4.14
C LEU A 86 6.81 -7.65 3.24
N MET A 87 5.82 -8.38 2.72
CA MET A 87 6.03 -9.32 1.63
C MET A 87 6.01 -8.56 0.30
N ASN A 88 6.82 -9.00 -0.65
CA ASN A 88 6.82 -8.46 -2.01
C ASN A 88 5.49 -8.73 -2.71
N THR A 89 5.16 -7.88 -3.69
CA THR A 89 3.87 -7.95 -4.39
C THR A 89 3.71 -9.20 -5.24
N ALA A 90 4.81 -9.86 -5.66
CA ALA A 90 4.77 -11.04 -6.52
C ALA A 90 5.73 -12.16 -6.09
N ASP A 91 6.97 -11.81 -5.75
CA ASP A 91 8.03 -12.78 -5.46
C ASP A 91 8.02 -13.20 -3.97
N ASN A 92 8.66 -14.33 -3.64
CA ASN A 92 8.86 -14.74 -2.23
C ASN A 92 10.00 -13.95 -1.58
N ILE A 93 9.86 -12.63 -1.55
CA ILE A 93 10.82 -11.68 -1.00
C ILE A 93 10.19 -10.99 0.20
N MET A 94 10.95 -10.87 1.28
CA MET A 94 10.52 -10.23 2.52
C MET A 94 11.44 -9.06 2.86
N ALA A 95 10.84 -7.90 3.12
CA ALA A 95 11.51 -6.76 3.72
C ALA A 95 11.19 -6.70 5.22
N LEU A 96 12.19 -6.42 6.03
CA LEU A 96 12.14 -6.36 7.49
C LEU A 96 12.64 -5.01 7.96
N LYS A 97 11.92 -4.39 8.90
CA LYS A 97 12.31 -3.13 9.55
C LYS A 97 12.41 -3.34 11.05
N GLY A 98 13.42 -2.78 11.69
CA GLY A 98 13.51 -2.71 13.15
C GLY A 98 14.54 -1.71 13.65
N SER A 99 14.64 -1.54 14.96
CA SER A 99 15.68 -0.73 15.60
C SER A 99 16.86 -1.59 16.07
N THR A 100 18.05 -1.02 16.04
CA THR A 100 19.24 -1.62 16.66
C THR A 100 19.50 -0.89 17.97
N ASP A 101 19.69 -1.63 19.07
CA ASP A 101 19.95 -1.02 20.37
C ASP A 101 21.20 -0.12 20.32
N GLY A 102 21.09 1.07 20.93
CA GLY A 102 22.12 2.11 20.89
C GLY A 102 22.35 2.79 19.53
N GLN A 103 21.52 2.54 18.50
CA GLN A 103 21.58 3.24 17.20
C GLN A 103 20.31 4.04 16.93
N PRO A 104 20.40 5.29 16.44
CA PRO A 104 19.24 6.04 16.01
C PRO A 104 18.65 5.47 14.70
N GLY A 105 17.34 5.65 14.52
CA GLY A 105 16.63 5.26 13.31
C GLY A 105 16.35 3.75 13.22
N HIS A 106 16.20 3.26 12.00
CA HIS A 106 15.82 1.87 11.74
C HIS A 106 16.79 1.19 10.76
N PHE A 107 17.04 -0.10 10.97
CA PHE A 107 17.56 -0.95 9.91
C PHE A 107 16.41 -1.43 9.01
N VAL A 108 16.71 -1.61 7.73
CA VAL A 108 15.89 -2.32 6.76
C VAL A 108 16.72 -3.41 6.11
N GLN A 109 16.21 -4.64 6.10
CA GLN A 109 16.85 -5.78 5.44
C GLN A 109 15.87 -6.44 4.49
N VAL A 110 16.34 -6.81 3.30
CA VAL A 110 15.52 -7.46 2.27
C VAL A 110 16.12 -8.81 1.94
N PHE A 111 15.30 -9.86 2.02
CA PHE A 111 15.71 -11.24 1.79
C PHE A 111 14.86 -11.89 0.71
N ASN A 112 15.49 -12.65 -0.17
CA ASN A 112 14.82 -13.63 -0.99
C ASN A 112 14.69 -14.92 -0.17
N LEU A 113 13.46 -15.36 0.10
CA LEU A 113 13.20 -16.51 0.96
C LEU A 113 13.38 -17.85 0.24
N ASP A 114 13.32 -17.87 -1.09
CA ASP A 114 13.58 -19.06 -1.89
C ASP A 114 15.09 -19.34 -1.97
N SER A 115 15.88 -18.33 -2.36
CA SER A 115 17.34 -18.46 -2.48
C SER A 115 18.08 -18.31 -1.16
N LYS A 116 17.39 -17.81 -0.11
CA LYS A 116 17.98 -17.44 1.20
C LYS A 116 19.04 -16.33 1.10
N GLU A 117 19.02 -15.57 0.01
CA GLU A 117 19.96 -14.49 -0.25
C GLU A 117 19.48 -13.19 0.39
N LYS A 118 20.42 -12.42 0.95
CA LYS A 118 20.16 -11.05 1.40
C LYS A 118 20.33 -10.10 0.21
N LEU A 119 19.21 -9.59 -0.31
CA LEU A 119 19.17 -8.68 -1.46
C LEU A 119 19.67 -7.27 -1.12
N GLY A 120 19.46 -6.83 0.13
CA GLY A 120 19.86 -5.50 0.56
C GLY A 120 19.85 -5.32 2.07
N VAL A 121 20.71 -4.42 2.55
CA VAL A 121 20.69 -3.93 3.93
C VAL A 121 20.91 -2.42 3.94
N PHE A 122 20.12 -1.72 4.74
CA PHE A 122 20.22 -0.27 4.91
C PHE A 122 20.03 0.08 6.38
N GLN A 123 20.95 0.88 6.94
CA GLN A 123 20.77 1.50 8.24
C GLN A 123 20.33 2.95 8.02
N SER A 124 19.05 3.23 8.21
CA SER A 124 18.50 4.58 8.13
C SER A 124 18.91 5.37 9.38
N PRO A 125 19.54 6.55 9.24
CA PRO A 125 19.83 7.42 10.39
C PRO A 125 18.56 8.09 10.94
N ALA A 126 17.47 8.08 10.16
CA ALA A 126 16.18 8.67 10.52
C ALA A 126 15.12 7.59 10.77
N ASN A 127 14.08 7.95 11.52
CA ASN A 127 12.94 7.07 11.78
C ASN A 127 12.10 6.91 10.50
N ILE A 128 11.98 5.67 10.04
CA ILE A 128 11.07 5.29 8.95
C ILE A 128 9.65 5.14 9.52
N VAL A 129 8.79 6.09 9.19
CA VAL A 129 7.40 6.20 9.67
C VAL A 129 6.40 5.45 8.80
N PHE A 130 6.70 5.30 7.50
CA PHE A 130 5.90 4.53 6.54
C PHE A 130 6.83 3.93 5.50
N TRP A 131 6.44 2.81 4.91
CA TRP A 131 7.20 2.10 3.90
C TRP A 131 6.30 1.12 3.16
N ARG A 132 6.61 0.89 1.88
CA ARG A 132 5.87 -0.05 1.03
C ARG A 132 6.63 -0.41 -0.24
N TRP A 133 6.27 -1.51 -0.87
CA TRP A 133 6.64 -1.81 -2.25
C TRP A 133 5.85 -0.92 -3.21
N ILE A 134 6.56 -0.28 -4.15
CA ILE A 134 5.96 0.50 -5.24
C ILE A 134 6.18 -0.15 -6.62
N ALA A 135 7.10 -1.10 -6.69
CA ALA A 135 7.30 -2.01 -7.82
C ALA A 135 7.93 -3.31 -7.29
N PRO A 136 7.96 -4.41 -8.08
CA PRO A 136 8.50 -5.70 -7.63
C PRO A 136 9.95 -5.65 -7.12
N ARG A 137 10.74 -4.64 -7.52
CA ARG A 137 12.10 -4.42 -7.06
C ARG A 137 12.35 -3.02 -6.53
N MET A 138 11.30 -2.28 -6.19
CA MET A 138 11.45 -0.93 -5.66
C MET A 138 10.67 -0.75 -4.35
N LEU A 139 11.41 -0.42 -3.30
CA LEU A 139 10.87 -0.18 -1.96
C LEU A 139 10.92 1.32 -1.67
N ALA A 140 9.78 1.89 -1.28
CA ALA A 140 9.69 3.27 -0.80
C ALA A 140 9.83 3.29 0.72
N LEU A 141 10.69 4.16 1.24
CA LEU A 141 10.90 4.40 2.65
C LEU A 141 10.58 5.87 2.95
N VAL A 142 9.59 6.12 3.81
CA VAL A 142 9.19 7.46 4.22
C VAL A 142 9.73 7.72 5.62
N THR A 143 10.63 8.69 5.73
CA THR A 143 11.18 9.15 7.01
C THR A 143 10.33 10.28 7.59
N ASP A 144 10.75 10.85 8.72
CA ASP A 144 10.18 12.09 9.26
C ASP A 144 10.28 13.28 8.30
N LYS A 145 11.27 13.29 7.39
CA LYS A 145 11.59 14.46 6.54
C LYS A 145 11.47 14.23 5.05
N GLU A 146 11.63 13.01 4.57
CA GLU A 146 11.74 12.74 3.13
C GLU A 146 11.21 11.36 2.75
N VAL A 147 11.05 11.16 1.45
CA VAL A 147 10.77 9.88 0.83
C VAL A 147 12.01 9.41 0.09
N LEU A 148 12.45 8.20 0.38
CA LEU A 148 13.56 7.51 -0.28
C LEU A 148 13.00 6.38 -1.16
N HIS A 149 13.63 6.15 -2.30
CA HIS A 149 13.40 4.96 -3.14
C HIS A 149 14.63 4.07 -3.10
N TRP A 150 14.42 2.77 -2.91
CA TRP A 150 15.47 1.76 -2.92
C TRP A 150 15.25 0.79 -4.06
N ASP A 151 16.11 0.87 -5.08
CA ASP A 151 16.13 -0.04 -6.22
C ASP A 151 16.89 -1.32 -5.89
N LEU A 152 16.16 -2.39 -5.63
CA LEU A 152 16.71 -3.71 -5.29
C LEU A 152 16.98 -4.58 -6.54
N ALA A 153 16.79 -4.05 -7.76
CA ALA A 153 17.26 -4.71 -8.98
C ALA A 153 18.78 -4.53 -9.14
N THR A 154 19.31 -3.41 -8.66
CA THR A 154 20.73 -3.11 -8.66
C THR A 154 21.41 -3.69 -7.41
N ALA A 155 22.34 -4.62 -7.59
CA ALA A 155 23.08 -5.22 -6.48
C ALA A 155 23.86 -4.17 -5.68
N ASN A 156 23.83 -4.27 -4.35
CA ASN A 156 24.48 -3.34 -3.42
C ASN A 156 24.05 -1.87 -3.55
N SER A 157 22.86 -1.61 -4.11
CA SER A 157 22.29 -0.26 -4.13
C SER A 157 21.97 0.23 -2.70
N ALA A 158 21.91 1.55 -2.55
CA ALA A 158 21.40 2.20 -1.36
C ALA A 158 20.14 3.00 -1.70
N PRO A 159 19.24 3.24 -0.73
CA PRO A 159 18.13 4.15 -0.95
C PRO A 159 18.60 5.55 -1.32
N SER A 160 17.92 6.19 -2.27
CA SER A 160 18.17 7.56 -2.71
C SER A 160 16.93 8.43 -2.48
N THR A 161 17.13 9.70 -2.14
CA THR A 161 16.04 10.67 -1.96
C THR A 161 15.23 10.84 -3.24
N ALA A 162 13.92 10.59 -3.15
CA ALA A 162 12.95 10.95 -4.17
C ALA A 162 12.53 12.41 -4.01
N PHE A 163 12.01 12.78 -2.82
CA PHE A 163 11.64 14.16 -2.49
C PHE A 163 11.46 14.37 -0.99
N ALA A 164 11.53 15.63 -0.54
CA ALA A 164 11.27 16.01 0.84
C ALA A 164 9.76 16.11 1.13
N ARG A 165 9.33 15.70 2.32
CA ARG A 165 7.97 15.93 2.82
C ARG A 165 7.74 17.43 2.93
N ALA A 166 6.57 17.91 2.50
CA ALA A 166 6.28 19.35 2.47
C ALA A 166 4.90 19.69 3.05
N GLY A 167 4.72 20.95 3.43
CA GLY A 167 3.47 21.47 4.00
C GLY A 167 3.04 20.69 5.23
N LYS A 168 1.74 20.39 5.33
CA LYS A 168 1.13 19.61 6.41
C LYS A 168 1.77 18.24 6.57
N LEU A 169 2.26 17.64 5.48
CA LEU A 169 2.90 16.33 5.52
C LEU A 169 4.28 16.36 6.17
N ALA A 170 4.92 17.52 6.38
CA ALA A 170 6.18 17.61 7.11
C ALA A 170 6.00 17.80 8.64
N GLU A 171 4.77 18.00 9.10
CA GLU A 171 4.46 18.27 10.51
C GLU A 171 4.42 16.96 11.33
N ALA A 172 4.90 17.01 12.59
CA ALA A 172 4.95 15.83 13.46
C ALA A 172 3.56 15.27 13.85
N GLY A 173 2.50 16.08 13.78
CA GLY A 173 1.11 15.69 14.05
C GLY A 173 0.41 14.98 12.88
N THR A 174 1.12 14.75 11.78
CA THR A 174 0.57 14.19 10.54
C THR A 174 1.06 12.77 10.33
N GLN A 175 0.13 11.81 10.38
CA GLN A 175 0.39 10.39 10.20
C GLN A 175 0.35 10.01 8.72
N VAL A 176 1.46 9.52 8.18
CA VAL A 176 1.51 8.96 6.83
C VAL A 176 0.73 7.65 6.80
N ILE A 177 -0.21 7.53 5.87
CA ILE A 177 -1.09 6.36 5.74
C ILE A 177 -0.94 5.63 4.41
N SER A 178 -0.45 6.31 3.38
CA SER A 178 -0.22 5.69 2.07
C SER A 178 0.88 6.40 1.31
N TYR A 179 1.47 5.63 0.40
CA TYR A 179 2.35 6.11 -0.65
C TYR A 179 1.99 5.39 -1.94
N ALA A 180 2.11 6.03 -3.09
CA ALA A 180 1.91 5.41 -4.40
C ALA A 180 2.83 6.05 -5.43
N ALA A 181 3.15 5.30 -6.48
CA ALA A 181 3.78 5.81 -7.68
C ALA A 181 3.02 5.32 -8.91
N ASN A 182 3.05 6.07 -10.01
CA ASN A 182 2.51 5.57 -11.28
C ASN A 182 3.40 4.46 -11.86
N SER A 183 2.90 3.77 -12.89
CA SER A 183 3.59 2.64 -13.52
C SER A 183 4.98 2.99 -14.08
N GLN A 184 5.21 4.25 -14.45
CA GLN A 184 6.51 4.75 -14.93
C GLN A 184 7.40 5.34 -13.83
N LEU A 185 6.95 5.35 -12.57
CA LEU A 185 7.65 5.97 -11.43
C LEU A 185 8.01 7.46 -11.65
N SER A 186 7.30 8.13 -12.57
CA SER A 186 7.48 9.55 -12.90
C SER A 186 6.62 10.47 -12.04
N TRP A 187 5.61 9.92 -11.38
CA TRP A 187 4.73 10.58 -10.43
C TRP A 187 4.63 9.79 -9.14
N CYS A 188 4.65 10.50 -8.03
CA CYS A 188 4.54 9.95 -6.69
C CYS A 188 3.45 10.68 -5.91
N LEU A 189 2.72 9.96 -5.07
CA LEU A 189 1.70 10.48 -4.18
C LEU A 189 2.02 10.04 -2.76
N LEU A 190 2.29 10.99 -1.88
CA LEU A 190 2.33 10.74 -0.43
C LEU A 190 1.01 11.19 0.17
N THR A 191 0.36 10.31 0.96
CA THR A 191 -0.93 10.60 1.61
C THR A 191 -0.77 10.44 3.12
N ALA A 192 -1.27 11.44 3.84
CA ALA A 192 -1.23 11.49 5.29
C ALA A 192 -2.53 12.05 5.85
N ILE A 193 -2.76 11.82 7.14
CA ILE A 193 -3.92 12.33 7.86
C ILE A 193 -3.49 13.04 9.14
N SER A 194 -4.29 14.00 9.57
CA SER A 194 -4.14 14.65 10.87
C SER A 194 -5.51 14.75 11.56
N THR A 195 -5.51 14.89 12.87
CA THR A 195 -6.72 15.20 13.63
C THR A 195 -6.43 16.29 14.66
N ALA A 196 -7.18 17.38 14.60
CA ALA A 196 -7.07 18.49 15.54
C ALA A 196 -7.95 18.32 16.79
N ASP A 197 -8.92 17.40 16.75
CA ASP A 197 -9.99 17.26 17.75
C ASP A 197 -10.00 15.88 18.44
N GLY A 198 -8.87 15.19 18.43
CA GLY A 198 -8.70 13.89 19.10
C GLY A 198 -9.38 12.73 18.38
N GLY A 199 -9.52 12.81 17.06
CA GLY A 199 -10.00 11.72 16.20
C GLY A 199 -11.46 11.82 15.79
N LYS A 200 -12.17 12.92 16.13
CA LYS A 200 -13.58 13.09 15.70
C LYS A 200 -13.67 13.49 14.24
N THR A 201 -12.72 14.30 13.77
CA THR A 201 -12.55 14.64 12.37
C THR A 201 -11.15 14.26 11.89
N ILE A 202 -11.07 13.82 10.64
CA ILE A 202 -9.83 13.39 9.97
C ILE A 202 -9.64 14.27 8.75
N ASP A 203 -8.60 15.08 8.79
CA ASP A 203 -8.16 15.90 7.66
C ASP A 203 -7.17 15.09 6.82
N GLY A 204 -7.41 15.02 5.51
CA GLY A 204 -6.56 14.31 4.57
C GLY A 204 -5.64 15.27 3.82
N HIS A 205 -4.35 14.96 3.80
CA HIS A 205 -3.31 15.74 3.15
C HIS A 205 -2.56 14.89 2.14
N MET A 206 -2.34 15.41 0.94
CA MET A 206 -1.58 14.74 -0.08
C MET A 206 -0.50 15.63 -0.68
N GLN A 207 0.64 15.02 -0.99
CA GLN A 207 1.73 15.63 -1.75
C GLN A 207 1.90 14.85 -3.05
N LEU A 208 1.42 15.44 -4.14
CA LEU A 208 1.65 14.93 -5.49
C LEU A 208 2.98 15.50 -6.00
N TYR A 209 3.90 14.63 -6.39
CA TYR A 209 5.25 14.99 -6.80
C TYR A 209 5.54 14.45 -8.21
N SER A 210 6.05 15.32 -9.09
CA SER A 210 6.58 14.94 -10.39
C SER A 210 8.09 14.77 -10.30
N VAL A 211 8.58 13.55 -10.52
CA VAL A 211 10.00 13.20 -10.44
C VAL A 211 10.80 13.92 -11.52
N GLU A 212 10.29 13.91 -12.75
CA GLU A 212 10.96 14.54 -13.90
C GLU A 212 11.04 16.06 -13.77
N LYS A 213 9.92 16.70 -13.40
CA LYS A 213 9.85 18.17 -13.30
C LYS A 213 10.41 18.69 -11.98
N LYS A 214 10.62 17.82 -10.99
CA LYS A 214 10.98 18.18 -9.61
C LYS A 214 10.02 19.22 -9.00
N GLN A 215 8.75 19.07 -9.32
CA GLN A 215 7.67 19.97 -8.89
C GLN A 215 6.66 19.20 -8.05
N GLN A 216 5.96 19.92 -7.18
CA GLN A 216 4.98 19.33 -6.29
C GLN A 216 3.73 20.19 -6.17
N GLN A 217 2.63 19.52 -5.86
CA GLN A 217 1.35 20.14 -5.55
C GLN A 217 0.82 19.53 -4.25
N MET A 218 0.42 20.40 -3.32
CA MET A 218 -0.30 19.99 -2.12
C MET A 218 -1.78 19.91 -2.46
N LEU A 219 -2.44 18.85 -2.02
CA LEU A 219 -3.85 18.59 -2.25
C LEU A 219 -4.52 18.20 -0.93
N ASP A 220 -5.76 18.64 -0.73
CA ASP A 220 -6.60 18.17 0.35
C ASP A 220 -7.36 16.93 -0.14
N GLY A 221 -7.09 15.77 0.47
CA GLY A 221 -7.73 14.53 0.08
C GLY A 221 -7.32 13.33 0.93
N HIS A 222 -8.21 12.34 0.98
CA HIS A 222 -8.15 11.22 1.92
C HIS A 222 -7.57 9.95 1.31
N ALA A 223 -7.73 9.77 0.00
CA ALA A 223 -7.24 8.63 -0.75
C ALA A 223 -7.01 9.03 -2.19
N GLY A 224 -5.99 8.46 -2.83
CA GLY A 224 -5.73 8.66 -4.25
C GLY A 224 -4.99 7.48 -4.84
N ALA A 225 -5.07 7.35 -6.16
CA ALA A 225 -4.46 6.27 -6.91
C ALA A 225 -4.04 6.74 -8.29
N PHE A 226 -3.05 6.04 -8.85
CA PHE A 226 -2.71 6.14 -10.26
C PHE A 226 -3.35 4.99 -11.04
N GLY A 227 -3.69 5.26 -12.29
CA GLY A 227 -4.21 4.26 -13.20
C GLY A 227 -3.74 4.53 -14.63
N ASN A 228 -3.99 3.57 -15.51
CA ASN A 228 -3.74 3.70 -16.93
C ASN A 228 -5.05 3.41 -17.67
N VAL A 229 -5.47 4.30 -18.57
CA VAL A 229 -6.71 4.14 -19.33
C VAL A 229 -6.44 4.27 -20.82
N MET A 230 -7.03 3.35 -21.57
CA MET A 230 -7.08 3.42 -23.03
C MET A 230 -8.12 4.46 -23.43
N VAL A 231 -7.67 5.61 -23.93
CA VAL A 231 -8.54 6.71 -24.38
C VAL A 231 -8.80 6.64 -25.89
N VAL A 232 -7.82 6.13 -26.64
CA VAL A 232 -7.89 5.99 -28.10
C VAL A 232 -7.48 4.57 -28.47
N ASP A 233 -8.30 3.90 -29.26
CA ASP A 233 -8.01 2.54 -29.75
C ASP A 233 -6.67 2.50 -30.51
N GLY A 234 -5.81 1.56 -30.13
CA GLY A 234 -4.49 1.38 -30.73
C GLY A 234 -3.39 2.33 -30.24
N ALA A 235 -3.70 3.31 -29.37
CA ALA A 235 -2.70 4.17 -28.73
C ALA A 235 -2.17 3.56 -27.42
N ALA A 236 -1.05 4.09 -26.91
CA ALA A 236 -0.59 3.73 -25.56
C ALA A 236 -1.58 4.21 -24.49
N PRO A 237 -1.79 3.46 -23.39
CA PRO A 237 -2.65 3.89 -22.29
C PRO A 237 -2.18 5.24 -21.70
N ALA A 238 -3.11 6.17 -21.50
CA ALA A 238 -2.83 7.43 -20.82
C ALA A 238 -2.75 7.19 -19.30
N GLY A 239 -1.78 7.80 -18.64
CA GLY A 239 -1.71 7.82 -17.19
C GLY A 239 -2.80 8.73 -16.62
N LEU A 240 -3.52 8.25 -15.61
CA LEU A 240 -4.51 8.98 -14.85
C LEU A 240 -4.10 9.05 -13.38
N PHE A 241 -4.48 10.14 -12.74
CA PHE A 241 -4.39 10.31 -11.30
C PHE A 241 -5.77 10.69 -10.79
N CYS A 242 -6.31 9.91 -9.86
CA CYS A 242 -7.57 10.25 -9.21
C CYS A 242 -7.40 10.33 -7.70
N PHE A 243 -8.20 11.19 -7.06
CA PHE A 243 -8.24 11.28 -5.61
C PHE A 243 -9.61 11.68 -5.11
N THR A 244 -9.90 11.30 -3.88
CA THR A 244 -11.14 11.63 -3.20
C THR A 244 -10.90 12.64 -2.08
N GLU A 245 -11.80 13.60 -1.98
CA GLU A 245 -11.78 14.64 -0.96
C GLU A 245 -13.14 14.70 -0.27
N ARG A 246 -13.13 14.84 1.05
CA ARG A 246 -14.30 15.21 1.84
C ARG A 246 -13.98 16.39 2.75
N LYS A 247 -14.59 17.55 2.47
CA LYS A 247 -14.36 18.77 3.27
C LYS A 247 -15.01 18.66 4.65
N GLN A 248 -14.35 19.25 5.65
CA GLN A 248 -14.88 19.34 7.00
C GLN A 248 -16.26 20.00 7.00
N GLY A 249 -17.19 19.48 7.81
CA GLY A 249 -18.56 19.97 7.89
C GLY A 249 -19.46 19.58 6.71
N THR A 250 -18.97 18.78 5.76
CA THR A 250 -19.76 18.30 4.62
C THR A 250 -19.94 16.78 4.62
N LEU A 251 -21.10 16.33 4.12
CA LEU A 251 -21.37 14.92 3.83
C LEU A 251 -21.02 14.54 2.38
N VAL A 252 -20.60 15.51 1.58
CA VAL A 252 -20.31 15.31 0.15
C VAL A 252 -18.86 14.87 -0.02
N THR A 253 -18.67 13.69 -0.58
CA THR A 253 -17.37 13.22 -1.07
C THR A 253 -17.25 13.53 -2.56
N LYS A 254 -16.15 14.16 -2.96
CA LYS A 254 -15.83 14.44 -4.36
C LYS A 254 -14.74 13.49 -4.85
N LEU A 255 -14.90 13.00 -6.07
CA LEU A 255 -13.85 12.30 -6.81
C LEU A 255 -13.31 13.25 -7.87
N HIS A 256 -12.00 13.45 -7.85
CA HIS A 256 -11.23 14.19 -8.85
C HIS A 256 -10.51 13.17 -9.73
N VAL A 257 -10.52 13.35 -11.06
CA VAL A 257 -9.89 12.50 -12.08
C VAL A 257 -9.16 13.39 -13.07
#